data_AF-A0A2G6MUQ9-F1
#
_entry.id   AF-A0A2G6MUQ9-F1
#
_cell.length_a   1.000
_cell.length_b   1.000
_cell.length_c   1.000
_cell.angle_alpha   90.00
_cell.angle_beta   90.00
_cell.angle_gamma   90.00
#
_symmetry.space_group_name_H-M   'P 1'
#
loop_
_entity.id
_entity.type
_entity.pdbx_description
1 polymer ?
#
loop_
_entity_poly.entity_id
_entity_poly.type
_entity_poly.pdbx_seq_one_letter_code
_entity_poly.pdbx_strand_id
1 'polypeptide(L)'
;MNINVNGSKRWLRSASNLSWTSIGIHEKGGSEAMNEMEILPYFTGVLCYWKMYYKYSCSRALCNAHHLRELTRAWKQNGQNWAKRLRELLEKSNKSVTDCGGVLRGEQASNFRKQYRTILAEAEEKSPPPDESKRNGKRGRLKRTKARNLLNG
;
A
#
# COMPACT_ATOMS: atom_id res chain seq x y z
N MET A 1 9.42 7.78 14.79
CA MET A 1 10.84 8.11 15.01
C MET A 1 11.22 7.62 16.41
N ASN A 2 12.50 7.37 16.70
CA ASN A 2 12.94 7.00 18.05
C ASN A 2 13.68 8.18 18.67
N ILE A 3 13.50 8.39 19.97
CA ILE A 3 14.20 9.40 20.76
C ILE A 3 14.78 8.75 22.01
N ASN A 4 15.86 9.32 22.54
CA ASN A 4 16.41 8.91 23.82
C ASN A 4 15.86 9.84 24.91
N VAL A 5 15.21 9.28 25.92
CA VAL A 5 14.77 10.01 27.12
C VAL A 5 15.43 9.35 28.31
N ASN A 6 16.33 10.08 28.99
CA ASN A 6 17.05 9.63 30.18
C ASN A 6 17.75 8.26 30.01
N GLY A 7 18.43 8.06 28.87
CA GLY A 7 19.14 6.82 28.56
C GLY A 7 18.27 5.71 27.96
N SER A 8 16.95 5.88 27.91
CA SER A 8 16.00 4.89 27.39
C SER A 8 15.48 5.25 25.99
N LYS A 9 15.49 4.29 25.06
CA LYS A 9 14.88 4.46 23.73
C LYS A 9 13.35 4.47 23.84
N ARG A 10 12.72 5.55 23.39
CA ARG A 10 11.27 5.74 23.32
C ARG A 10 10.86 6.02 21.87
N TRP A 11 9.60 5.74 21.54
CA TRP A 11 9.01 6.04 20.23
C TRP A 11 8.35 7.42 20.27
N LEU A 12 8.84 8.34 19.44
CA LEU A 12 8.15 9.58 19.13
C LEU A 12 7.10 9.32 18.04
N ARG A 13 5.85 9.65 18.36
CA ARG A 13 4.68 9.56 17.51
C ARG A 13 4.17 10.95 17.22
N SER A 14 3.74 11.14 15.98
CA SER A 14 3.09 12.37 15.55
C SER A 14 1.91 12.00 14.66
N ALA A 15 0.80 12.70 14.85
CA ALA A 15 -0.34 12.70 13.94
C ALA A 15 -0.78 14.14 13.73
N SER A 16 -0.91 14.55 12.48
CA SER A 16 -1.26 15.91 12.12
C SER A 16 -2.32 15.96 11.04
N ASN A 17 -3.05 17.06 11.02
CA ASN A 17 -3.93 17.47 9.94
C ASN A 17 -3.70 18.97 9.64
N LEU A 18 -4.57 19.60 8.88
CA LEU A 18 -4.43 21.01 8.50
C LEU A 18 -4.50 21.99 9.68
N SER A 19 -5.09 21.58 10.81
CA SER A 19 -5.38 22.46 11.94
C SER A 19 -4.60 22.09 13.20
N TRP A 20 -4.23 20.83 13.37
CA TRP A 20 -3.67 20.32 14.62
C TRP A 20 -2.54 19.33 14.38
N THR A 21 -1.58 19.32 15.29
CA THR A 21 -0.51 18.32 15.36
C THR A 21 -0.43 17.77 16.78
N SER A 22 -0.71 16.48 16.94
CA SER A 22 -0.49 15.72 18.17
C SER A 22 0.88 15.08 18.13
N ILE A 23 1.64 15.19 19.22
CA ILE A 23 2.96 14.58 19.38
C ILE A 23 2.99 13.86 20.74
N GLY A 24 3.38 12.59 20.74
CA GLY A 24 3.44 11.77 21.96
C GLY A 24 4.73 10.95 22.01
N ILE A 25 5.28 10.77 23.21
CA ILE A 25 6.42 9.90 23.48
C ILE A 25 5.89 8.64 24.15
N HIS A 26 6.20 7.48 23.57
CA HIS A 26 5.65 6.21 24.03
C HIS A 26 6.72 5.13 24.18
N GLU A 27 6.58 4.25 25.17
CA GLU A 27 7.50 3.10 25.35
C GLU A 27 7.35 2.08 24.24
N LYS A 28 6.10 1.84 23.86
CA LYS A 28 5.72 0.82 22.88
C LYS A 28 5.46 1.44 21.54
N GLY A 29 5.79 0.71 20.48
CA GLY A 29 5.58 1.17 19.12
C GLY A 29 4.21 0.78 18.57
N GLY A 30 3.81 1.44 17.49
CA GLY A 30 2.73 0.92 16.68
C GLY A 30 1.34 1.09 17.24
N SER A 31 0.53 0.03 17.12
CA SER A 31 -0.91 0.10 17.33
C SER A 31 -1.29 0.31 18.79
N GLU A 32 -0.40 -0.04 19.72
CA GLU A 32 -0.61 0.21 21.14
C GLU A 32 -0.49 1.70 21.46
N ALA A 33 0.61 2.33 21.04
CA ALA A 33 0.77 3.78 21.15
C ALA A 33 -0.36 4.56 20.44
N MET A 34 -0.77 4.13 19.23
CA MET A 34 -1.84 4.83 18.51
C MET A 34 -3.23 4.65 19.15
N ASN A 35 -3.42 3.59 19.95
CA ASN A 35 -4.63 3.40 20.75
C ASN A 35 -4.62 4.28 21.98
N GLU A 36 -3.51 4.29 22.73
CA GLU A 36 -3.36 5.10 23.95
C GLU A 36 -3.39 6.61 23.64
N MET A 37 -2.90 7.01 22.46
CA MET A 37 -3.03 8.39 21.97
C MET A 37 -4.41 8.71 21.37
N GLU A 38 -5.35 7.74 21.35
CA GLU A 38 -6.71 7.91 20.84
C GLU A 38 -6.78 8.39 19.37
N ILE A 39 -5.79 8.06 18.54
CA ILE A 39 -5.75 8.51 17.13
C ILE A 39 -6.43 7.49 16.22
N LEU A 40 -5.89 6.27 16.13
CA LEU A 40 -6.37 5.26 15.18
C LEU A 40 -7.71 4.60 15.55
N PRO A 41 -8.09 4.44 16.83
CA PRO A 41 -9.42 3.90 17.17
C PRO A 41 -10.59 4.68 16.56
N TYR A 42 -10.44 6.00 16.42
CA TYR A 42 -11.50 6.89 15.94
C TYR A 42 -11.26 7.39 14.51
N PHE A 43 -10.18 6.95 13.86
CA PHE A 43 -9.84 7.40 12.51
C PHE A 43 -10.76 6.75 11.46
N THR A 44 -11.52 7.57 10.73
CA THR A 44 -12.46 7.12 9.69
C THR A 44 -11.94 7.32 8.26
N GLY A 45 -10.77 7.94 8.09
CA GLY A 45 -10.18 8.20 6.79
C GLY A 45 -9.53 6.98 6.13
N VAL A 46 -8.75 7.24 5.07
CA VAL A 46 -7.94 6.22 4.39
C VAL A 46 -6.54 6.18 5.00
N LEU A 47 -6.24 5.09 5.70
CA LEU A 47 -4.95 4.85 6.32
C LEU A 47 -3.98 4.28 5.28
N CYS A 48 -2.97 5.08 4.92
CA CYS A 48 -1.95 4.71 3.93
C CYS A 48 -0.75 4.04 4.62
N TYR A 49 -0.80 2.73 4.95
CA TYR A 49 0.20 2.14 5.87
C TYR A 49 0.31 0.58 5.95
N TRP A 50 1.39 0.12 6.63
CA TRP A 50 1.89 -1.23 7.00
C TRP A 50 0.87 -2.16 7.72
N LYS A 51 1.05 -3.47 7.46
CA LYS A 51 0.39 -4.66 8.07
C LYS A 51 -0.05 -4.60 9.54
N MET A 52 0.64 -3.89 10.43
CA MET A 52 0.33 -3.86 11.87
C MET A 52 -0.95 -3.09 12.24
N TYR A 53 -1.47 -2.27 11.33
CA TYR A 53 -2.74 -1.56 11.51
C TYR A 53 -3.94 -2.28 10.87
N TYR A 54 -3.78 -3.54 10.49
CA TYR A 54 -4.88 -4.32 9.89
C TYR A 54 -6.04 -4.61 10.85
N LYS A 55 -5.85 -4.37 12.15
CA LYS A 55 -6.89 -4.53 13.18
C LYS A 55 -7.88 -3.37 13.27
N TYR A 56 -7.62 -2.25 12.60
CA TYR A 56 -8.52 -1.09 12.61
C TYR A 56 -9.55 -1.19 11.48
N SER A 57 -10.76 -0.70 11.74
CA SER A 57 -11.91 -0.71 10.82
C SER A 57 -11.85 0.35 9.72
N CYS A 58 -10.77 1.14 9.64
CA CYS A 58 -10.61 2.20 8.65
C CYS A 58 -10.34 1.67 7.22
N SER A 59 -10.62 2.52 6.23
CA SER A 59 -10.22 2.27 4.84
C SER A 59 -8.69 2.23 4.75
N ARG A 60 -8.15 1.36 3.91
CA ARG A 60 -6.70 1.15 3.81
C ARG A 60 -6.24 1.34 2.38
N ALA A 61 -5.09 1.98 2.24
CA ALA A 61 -4.35 2.05 0.98
C ALA A 61 -2.90 1.68 1.24
N LEU A 62 -2.26 1.07 0.25
CA LEU A 62 -0.82 0.96 0.24
C LEU A 62 -0.24 2.25 -0.33
N CYS A 63 0.93 2.67 0.15
CA CYS A 63 1.55 3.87 -0.37
C CYS A 63 2.02 3.64 -1.82
N ASN A 64 1.75 4.61 -2.70
CA ASN A 64 2.17 4.56 -4.09
C ASN A 64 3.68 4.29 -4.19
N ALA A 65 4.50 4.86 -3.30
CA ALA A 65 5.94 4.59 -3.26
C ALA A 65 6.30 3.12 -3.05
N HIS A 66 5.58 2.37 -2.21
CA HIS A 66 5.81 0.93 -2.04
C HIS A 66 5.37 0.16 -3.29
N HIS A 67 4.18 0.46 -3.81
CA HIS A 67 3.70 -0.13 -5.07
C HIS A 67 4.71 0.04 -6.20
N LEU A 68 5.23 1.26 -6.39
CA LEU A 68 6.20 1.55 -7.45
C LEU A 68 7.51 0.75 -7.27
N ARG A 69 7.99 0.55 -6.04
CA ARG A 69 9.17 -0.28 -5.78
C ARG A 69 8.93 -1.74 -6.15
N GLU A 70 7.81 -2.31 -5.72
CA GLU A 70 7.50 -3.71 -6.01
C GLU A 70 7.23 -3.94 -7.51
N LEU A 71 6.56 -3.00 -8.19
CA LEU A 71 6.36 -3.03 -9.64
C LEU A 71 7.69 -2.92 -10.39
N THR A 72 8.59 -2.03 -9.95
CA THR A 72 9.93 -1.88 -10.53
C THR A 72 10.72 -3.18 -10.39
N ARG A 73 10.63 -3.83 -9.22
CA ARG A 73 11.25 -5.13 -8.98
C ARG A 73 10.69 -6.20 -9.92
N ALA A 74 9.36 -6.30 -10.04
CA ALA A 74 8.71 -7.28 -10.92
C ALA A 74 9.13 -7.09 -12.39
N TRP A 75 9.27 -5.85 -12.84
CA TRP A 75 9.79 -5.56 -14.17
C TRP A 75 11.27 -5.96 -14.30
N LYS A 76 12.15 -5.40 -13.47
CA LYS A 76 13.61 -5.55 -13.63
C LYS A 76 14.13 -6.95 -13.35
N GLN A 77 13.58 -7.64 -12.35
CA GLN A 77 14.08 -8.95 -11.91
C GLN A 77 13.32 -10.13 -12.51
N ASN A 78 12.07 -9.92 -12.92
CA ASN A 78 11.19 -11.00 -13.36
C ASN A 78 10.69 -10.80 -14.81
N GLY A 79 11.17 -9.76 -15.51
CA GLY A 79 10.81 -9.49 -16.91
C GLY A 79 9.33 -9.15 -17.12
N GLN A 80 8.59 -8.79 -16.06
CA GLN A 80 7.15 -8.57 -16.13
C GLN A 80 6.84 -7.21 -16.75
N ASN A 81 6.65 -7.17 -18.08
CA ASN A 81 6.40 -5.92 -18.81
C ASN A 81 5.10 -5.21 -18.39
N TRP A 82 4.06 -5.95 -18.00
CA TRP A 82 2.84 -5.37 -17.44
C TRP A 82 3.13 -4.53 -16.18
N ALA A 83 4.12 -4.92 -15.37
CA ALA A 83 4.47 -4.20 -14.15
C ALA A 83 5.10 -2.84 -14.46
N LYS A 84 5.91 -2.76 -15.53
CA LYS A 84 6.46 -1.50 -16.04
C LYS A 84 5.34 -0.56 -16.50
N ARG A 85 4.42 -1.08 -17.32
CA ARG A 85 3.27 -0.31 -17.83
C ARG A 85 2.36 0.18 -16.71
N LEU A 86 2.11 -0.66 -15.69
CA LEU A 86 1.32 -0.29 -14.53
C LEU A 86 2.00 0.83 -13.73
N ARG A 87 3.32 0.73 -13.54
CA ARG A 87 4.12 1.76 -12.87
C ARG A 87 4.00 3.11 -13.58
N GLU A 88 4.20 3.12 -14.90
CA GLU A 88 4.12 4.33 -15.73
C GLU A 88 2.71 4.94 -15.73
N LEU A 89 1.66 4.09 -15.76
CA LEU A 89 0.28 4.55 -15.65
C LEU A 89 0.00 5.24 -14.31
N LEU A 90 0.49 4.68 -13.21
CA LEU A 90 0.33 5.26 -11.87
C LEU A 90 1.08 6.58 -11.74
N GLU A 91 2.32 6.66 -12.25
CA GLU A 91 3.11 7.91 -12.28
C GLU A 91 2.40 8.99 -13.12
N LYS A 92 1.88 8.62 -14.30
CA LYS A 92 1.10 9.51 -15.16
C LYS A 92 -0.19 9.99 -14.48
N SER A 93 -0.94 9.07 -13.88
CA SER A 93 -2.17 9.41 -13.16
C SER A 93 -1.89 10.36 -12.00
N ASN A 94 -0.82 10.14 -11.24
CA ASN A 94 -0.44 11.00 -10.12
C ASN A 94 -0.10 12.41 -10.62
N LYS A 95 0.65 12.52 -11.71
CA LYS A 95 0.93 13.82 -12.34
C LYS A 95 -0.36 14.51 -12.78
N SER A 96 -1.26 13.81 -13.48
CA SER A 96 -2.53 14.39 -13.91
C SER A 96 -3.41 14.83 -12.74
N VAL A 97 -3.44 14.08 -11.62
CA VAL A 97 -4.14 14.50 -10.39
C VAL A 97 -3.57 15.82 -9.86
N THR A 98 -2.24 15.94 -9.79
CA THR A 98 -1.58 17.18 -9.36
C THR A 98 -1.91 18.35 -10.29
N ASP A 99 -1.81 18.15 -11.60
CA ASP A 99 -2.05 19.18 -12.62
C ASP A 99 -3.53 19.66 -12.59
N CYS A 100 -4.47 18.80 -12.18
CA CYS A 100 -5.89 19.13 -12.02
C CYS A 100 -6.27 19.64 -10.62
N GLY A 101 -5.30 20.05 -9.78
CA GLY A 101 -5.59 20.62 -8.46
C GLY A 101 -5.97 19.57 -7.39
N GLY A 102 -5.52 18.32 -7.56
CA GLY A 102 -5.65 17.27 -6.56
C GLY A 102 -6.77 16.25 -6.81
N VAL A 103 -7.56 16.39 -7.88
CA VAL A 103 -8.61 15.41 -8.21
C VAL A 103 -8.83 15.29 -9.72
N LEU A 104 -8.98 14.05 -10.21
CA LEU A 104 -9.47 13.77 -11.56
C LEU A 104 -10.96 13.48 -11.50
N ARG A 105 -11.76 14.17 -12.33
CA ARG A 105 -13.23 14.00 -12.38
C ARG A 105 -13.69 13.49 -13.74
N GLY A 106 -14.86 12.86 -13.74
CA GLY A 106 -15.55 12.41 -14.95
C GLY A 106 -14.73 11.43 -15.79
N GLU A 107 -14.60 11.76 -17.08
CA GLU A 107 -14.04 10.90 -18.10
C GLU A 107 -12.56 10.56 -17.88
N GLN A 108 -11.76 11.52 -17.41
CA GLN A 108 -10.32 11.31 -17.19
C GLN A 108 -10.06 10.22 -16.15
N ALA A 109 -10.77 10.28 -15.01
CA ALA A 109 -10.68 9.24 -13.98
C ALA A 109 -11.17 7.88 -14.49
N SER A 110 -12.23 7.86 -15.30
CA SER A 110 -12.73 6.64 -15.93
C SER A 110 -11.70 6.00 -16.87
N ASN A 111 -11.04 6.81 -17.69
CA ASN A 111 -10.02 6.35 -18.63
C ASN A 111 -8.81 5.73 -17.92
N PHE A 112 -8.28 6.37 -16.87
CA PHE A 112 -7.21 5.79 -16.06
C PHE A 112 -7.63 4.46 -15.42
N ARG A 113 -8.85 4.35 -14.88
CA ARG A 113 -9.37 3.09 -14.33
C ARG A 113 -9.50 2.00 -15.40
N LYS A 114 -9.92 2.35 -16.62
CA LYS A 114 -10.03 1.41 -17.74
C LYS A 114 -8.65 0.87 -18.12
N GLN A 115 -7.67 1.75 -18.34
CA GLN A 115 -6.29 1.36 -18.64
C GLN A 115 -5.68 0.50 -17.53
N TYR A 116 -5.94 0.86 -16.27
CA TYR A 116 -5.49 0.09 -15.11
C TYR A 116 -6.04 -1.34 -15.13
N ARG A 117 -7.36 -1.51 -15.33
CA ARG A 117 -8.00 -2.83 -15.42
C ARG A 117 -7.47 -3.65 -16.60
N THR A 118 -7.22 -3.03 -17.75
CA THR A 118 -6.63 -3.71 -18.91
C THR A 118 -5.24 -4.26 -18.60
N ILE A 119 -4.38 -3.49 -17.92
CA ILE A 119 -3.05 -3.97 -17.53
C ILE A 119 -3.16 -5.08 -16.48
N LEU A 120 -4.11 -4.99 -15.54
CA LEU A 120 -4.34 -6.07 -14.57
C LEU A 120 -4.82 -7.37 -15.23
N ALA A 121 -5.65 -7.31 -16.26
CA ALA A 121 -6.08 -8.50 -17.00
C ALA A 121 -4.89 -9.21 -17.66
N GLU A 122 -4.00 -8.46 -18.32
CA GLU A 122 -2.74 -8.99 -18.87
C GLU A 122 -1.84 -9.57 -17.77
N ALA A 123 -1.76 -8.87 -16.63
CA ALA A 123 -0.97 -9.34 -15.50
C ALA A 123 -1.46 -10.69 -14.97
N GLU A 124 -2.77 -10.92 -14.96
CA GLU A 124 -3.34 -12.20 -14.54
C GLU A 124 -3.05 -13.35 -15.50
N GLU A 125 -3.01 -13.08 -16.80
CA GLU A 125 -2.58 -14.07 -17.79
C GLU A 125 -1.09 -14.40 -17.63
N LYS A 126 -0.24 -13.39 -17.45
CA LYS A 126 1.23 -13.57 -17.37
C LYS A 126 1.73 -14.02 -16.00
N SER A 127 0.93 -13.84 -14.95
CA SER A 127 1.22 -14.28 -13.59
C SER A 127 0.02 -15.07 -13.04
N PRO A 128 -0.24 -16.30 -13.52
CA PRO A 128 -1.39 -17.08 -13.10
C PRO A 128 -1.29 -17.51 -11.63
N PRO A 129 -2.43 -17.83 -10.97
CA PRO A 129 -2.41 -18.44 -9.66
C PRO A 129 -1.65 -19.78 -9.67
N PRO A 130 -1.08 -20.19 -8.52
CA PRO A 130 -0.43 -21.49 -8.42
C PRO A 130 -1.43 -22.61 -8.68
N ASP A 131 -0.97 -23.62 -9.38
CA ASP A 131 -1.75 -24.80 -9.73
C ASP A 131 -2.07 -25.64 -8.47
N GLU A 132 -3.36 -25.72 -8.12
CA GLU A 132 -3.87 -26.44 -6.94
C GLU A 132 -3.64 -27.95 -7.04
N SER A 133 -3.49 -28.52 -8.23
CA SER A 133 -3.18 -29.95 -8.39
C SER A 133 -1.80 -30.31 -7.81
N LYS A 134 -0.87 -29.35 -7.74
CA LYS A 134 0.49 -29.52 -7.18
C LYS A 134 0.52 -29.52 -5.64
N ARG A 135 -0.63 -29.55 -4.98
CA ARG A 135 -0.73 -29.42 -3.52
C ARG A 135 -0.12 -30.60 -2.78
N ASN A 136 -0.14 -31.82 -3.33
CA ASN A 136 0.52 -33.02 -2.78
C ASN A 136 0.40 -33.13 -1.25
N GLY A 137 -0.80 -32.93 -0.70
CA GLY A 137 -1.07 -33.03 0.75
C GLY A 137 -0.56 -31.87 1.62
N LYS A 138 0.03 -30.81 1.06
CA LYS A 138 0.51 -29.65 1.82
C LYS A 138 -0.66 -28.85 2.42
N ARG A 139 -0.60 -28.67 3.74
CA ARG A 139 -1.52 -27.79 4.50
C ARG A 139 -1.14 -26.31 4.29
N GLY A 140 -2.13 -25.43 4.18
CA GLY A 140 -1.93 -23.99 3.94
C GLY A 140 -1.98 -23.56 2.47
N ARG A 141 -1.75 -22.27 2.22
CA ARG A 141 -1.83 -21.64 0.88
C ARG A 141 -0.58 -21.94 0.05
N LEU A 142 -0.76 -22.33 -1.21
CA LEU A 142 0.34 -22.58 -2.14
C LEU A 142 1.18 -21.32 -2.37
N LYS A 143 2.50 -21.53 -2.49
CA LYS A 143 3.46 -20.45 -2.71
C LYS A 143 3.15 -19.76 -4.04
N ARG A 144 2.89 -18.46 -3.97
CA ARG A 144 2.69 -17.58 -5.13
C ARG A 144 4.02 -16.95 -5.56
N THR A 145 4.14 -16.61 -6.83
CA THR A 145 5.26 -15.79 -7.31
C THR A 145 5.17 -14.39 -6.72
N LYS A 146 6.31 -13.67 -6.67
CA LYS A 146 6.32 -12.28 -6.19
C LYS A 146 5.43 -11.38 -7.05
N ALA A 147 5.42 -11.62 -8.37
CA ALA A 147 4.56 -10.91 -9.32
C ALA A 147 3.06 -11.14 -9.05
N ARG A 148 2.62 -12.40 -8.82
CA ARG A 148 1.22 -12.72 -8.49
C ARG A 148 0.75 -12.02 -7.21
N ASN A 149 1.63 -11.89 -6.22
CA ASN A 149 1.27 -11.21 -4.96
C ASN A 149 0.86 -9.74 -5.17
N LEU A 150 1.32 -9.09 -6.25
CA LEU A 150 0.95 -7.70 -6.57
C LEU A 150 -0.47 -7.56 -7.12
N LEU A 151 -1.08 -8.64 -7.57
CA LEU A 151 -2.43 -8.66 -8.14
C LEU A 151 -3.52 -8.95 -7.10
N ASN A 152 -3.13 -9.17 -5.85
CA ASN A 152 -4.03 -9.51 -4.74
C ASN A 152 -3.88 -8.53 -3.56
N GLY A 153 -3.43 -7.30 -3.86
CA GLY A 153 -3.22 -6.23 -2.89
C GLY A 153 -4.51 -5.52 -2.49
#